data_AF-A0ABD0UDS3-F1
#
_entry.id   AF-A0ABD0UDS3-F1
#
_cell.length_a   1.000
_cell.length_b   1.000
_cell.length_c   1.000
_cell.angle_alpha   90.00
_cell.angle_beta   90.00
_cell.angle_gamma   90.00
#
_symmetry.space_group_name_H-M   'P 1'
#
loop_
_entity.id
_entity.type
_entity.pdbx_description
1 polymer ?
#
loop_
_entity_poly.entity_id
_entity_poly.type
_entity_poly.pdbx_seq_one_letter_code
_entity_poly.pdbx_strand_id
1 'polypeptide(L)'
;MVVDNEYNILIYWKIGRVPHRQPRASQFFASYLMASSSRMGYQPIPQILSRASLPFFPFKIKNKNPRTAKRCVLRLGKPLVVSSSKVEERGVEFETGDSFFRHESAVGRDLGVLAAALQRRSLGGGLRVLDAMCGCGVRSIRYLVQSEADFVWANDAFEGNRGLIAFNLSSVVPRVSAGGERSWVITHYDANRLLLERYLQRDYFDLVDVDSFGSDSSFIRSAIAAVKTGGLLYLTSTDGFSSGGHRPQHSLSSYGAYVRPMPYSNEVGLRMLIGGASREAAASGFLVSPLFSYYSYHGPVFRVMLQVFRGNLNDSSNYGFISYCNQCGNSQTHQWAELGQISCPCRNGMVSHSVVVSGPLWTGPLHNTAYVSKMLELAREWGWACNSKKCSDLESILNQMIDESDPQLPSGYIKLDEIASRAKINSPPVSAILSALQKEGYAACRSHINRNAIKTNCPIAECIIIAKELRDATDSSNHLSISTL
;
A
#
# COMPACT_ATOMS: atom_id res chain seq x y z
N MET A 1 30.13 -57.06 10.97
CA MET A 1 30.62 -56.28 9.81
C MET A 1 29.46 -55.38 9.41
N VAL A 2 29.33 -54.13 9.87
CA VAL A 2 30.31 -53.18 10.43
C VAL A 2 31.47 -52.94 9.47
N VAL A 3 31.35 -51.90 8.64
CA VAL A 3 32.25 -50.73 8.57
C VAL A 3 31.38 -49.54 8.16
N ASP A 4 31.48 -48.42 8.86
CA ASP A 4 30.78 -47.16 8.54
C ASP A 4 31.55 -46.32 7.50
N ASN A 5 30.89 -45.33 6.89
CA ASN A 5 31.28 -43.93 7.08
C ASN A 5 30.31 -42.93 6.42
N GLU A 6 30.06 -41.83 7.12
CA GLU A 6 29.46 -40.62 6.57
C GLU A 6 30.50 -39.77 5.83
N TYR A 7 30.05 -38.83 5.00
CA TYR A 7 30.87 -37.70 4.55
C TYR A 7 30.17 -36.36 4.79
N ASN A 8 30.38 -35.80 5.97
CA ASN A 8 30.06 -34.42 6.29
C ASN A 8 31.11 -33.47 5.70
N ILE A 9 30.70 -32.44 4.95
CA ILE A 9 31.61 -31.42 4.39
C ILE A 9 31.57 -30.16 5.26
N LEU A 10 32.62 -29.94 6.05
CA LEU A 10 32.84 -28.74 6.86
C LEU A 10 33.97 -27.89 6.25
N ILE A 11 33.66 -26.68 5.80
CA ILE A 11 34.63 -25.76 5.21
C ILE A 11 35.18 -24.82 6.29
N TYR A 12 36.41 -25.06 6.73
CA TYR A 12 37.17 -24.13 7.57
C TYR A 12 37.99 -23.16 6.70
N TRP A 13 37.83 -21.85 6.92
CA TRP A 13 38.75 -20.84 6.38
C TRP A 13 39.96 -20.64 7.32
N LYS A 14 41.16 -20.53 6.74
CA LYS A 14 42.44 -20.62 7.45
C LYS A 14 43.17 -19.27 7.42
N ILE A 15 43.37 -18.65 8.59
CA ILE A 15 44.03 -17.33 8.69
C ILE A 15 45.55 -17.49 8.50
N GLY A 16 46.11 -16.75 7.54
CA GLY A 16 47.55 -16.65 7.28
C GLY A 16 48.25 -15.57 8.13
N ARG A 17 49.58 -15.68 8.29
CA ARG A 17 50.40 -14.73 9.08
C ARG A 17 51.10 -13.66 8.24
N VAL A 18 51.42 -12.56 8.92
CA VAL A 18 52.10 -11.34 8.45
C VAL A 18 53.63 -11.53 8.38
N PRO A 19 54.35 -10.73 7.56
CA PRO A 19 55.68 -10.22 7.92
C PRO A 19 55.74 -8.67 7.98
N HIS A 20 56.62 -8.15 8.85
CA HIS A 20 56.72 -6.72 9.22
C HIS A 20 57.30 -5.77 8.15
N ARG A 21 56.93 -4.47 8.25
CA ARG A 21 57.89 -3.34 8.34
C ARG A 21 57.27 -2.07 8.99
N GLN A 22 58.13 -1.28 9.64
CA GLN A 22 57.92 0.02 10.32
C GLN A 22 59.24 0.85 10.13
N PRO A 23 59.47 2.08 10.66
CA PRO A 23 58.67 2.99 11.52
C PRO A 23 58.22 4.26 10.71
N ARG A 24 57.82 5.45 11.21
CA ARG A 24 57.79 6.20 12.50
C ARG A 24 56.40 6.86 12.68
N ALA A 25 55.86 7.28 13.84
CA ALA A 25 56.35 7.66 15.19
C ALA A 25 56.48 9.19 15.46
N SER A 26 55.37 9.80 15.91
CA SER A 26 55.27 11.05 16.70
C SER A 26 53.83 11.14 17.27
N GLN A 27 53.55 10.65 18.49
CA GLN A 27 53.59 11.41 19.76
C GLN A 27 52.79 12.72 19.78
N PHE A 28 51.70 12.75 20.54
CA PHE A 28 51.52 13.68 21.68
C PHE A 28 50.50 13.11 22.71
N PHE A 29 50.97 12.97 23.95
CA PHE A 29 50.33 13.10 25.27
C PHE A 29 48.77 13.05 25.39
N ALA A 30 48.14 12.16 26.17
CA ALA A 30 48.14 11.98 27.65
C ALA A 30 46.95 12.71 28.32
N SER A 31 46.37 12.31 29.46
CA SER A 31 46.43 11.08 30.29
C SER A 31 45.27 11.13 31.30
N TYR A 32 44.74 9.99 31.77
CA TYR A 32 44.78 9.62 33.20
C TYR A 32 44.24 8.20 33.47
N LEU A 33 44.96 7.50 34.35
CA LEU A 33 44.63 6.24 35.01
C LEU A 33 43.83 6.54 36.32
N MET A 34 43.24 5.64 37.11
CA MET A 34 43.37 4.18 37.26
C MET A 34 42.09 3.55 37.85
N ALA A 35 41.94 2.23 37.61
CA ALA A 35 41.37 1.18 38.47
C ALA A 35 40.19 1.45 39.44
N SER A 36 39.16 0.60 39.31
CA SER A 36 38.87 -0.42 40.33
C SER A 36 38.26 -1.67 39.68
N SER A 37 38.35 -2.84 40.34
CA SER A 37 37.98 -4.13 39.74
C SER A 37 37.20 -5.03 40.69
N SER A 38 36.01 -5.46 40.28
CA SER A 38 35.20 -6.46 40.99
C SER A 38 34.64 -7.48 40.01
N ARG A 39 34.81 -8.78 40.30
CA ARG A 39 34.22 -9.88 39.53
C ARG A 39 32.81 -10.17 40.06
N MET A 40 31.86 -10.51 39.20
CA MET A 40 30.73 -11.38 39.54
C MET A 40 30.64 -12.51 38.52
N GLY A 41 30.34 -13.72 38.99
CA GLY A 41 30.35 -14.94 38.19
C GLY A 41 28.96 -15.44 37.80
N TYR A 42 28.92 -16.33 36.81
CA TYR A 42 27.73 -17.10 36.47
C TYR A 42 27.44 -18.19 37.52
N GLN A 43 26.17 -18.38 37.88
CA GLN A 43 25.61 -19.67 38.29
C GLN A 43 24.16 -19.83 37.77
N PRO A 44 23.65 -21.07 37.60
CA PRO A 44 22.48 -21.35 36.78
C PRO A 44 21.15 -21.41 37.55
N ILE A 45 20.05 -21.39 36.79
CA ILE A 45 18.66 -21.46 37.29
C ILE A 45 18.27 -22.94 37.55
N PRO A 46 17.75 -23.29 38.74
CA PRO A 46 17.04 -24.55 38.97
C PRO A 46 15.54 -24.43 38.60
N GLN A 47 14.97 -25.49 38.04
CA GLN A 47 13.52 -25.67 37.95
C GLN A 47 12.98 -26.30 39.24
N ILE A 48 11.75 -25.94 39.67
CA ILE A 48 10.74 -26.84 40.28
C ILE A 48 9.40 -26.10 40.41
N LEU A 49 8.28 -26.85 40.44
CA LEU A 49 6.91 -26.33 40.35
C LEU A 49 6.30 -25.94 41.70
N SER A 50 5.33 -25.02 41.69
CA SER A 50 4.03 -25.22 42.34
C SER A 50 2.95 -24.27 41.78
N ARG A 51 1.67 -24.51 42.13
CA ARG A 51 0.52 -23.67 41.75
C ARG A 51 0.29 -22.54 42.76
N ALA A 52 0.05 -21.31 42.29
CA ALA A 52 -0.61 -20.27 43.08
C ALA A 52 -1.53 -19.41 42.19
N SER A 53 -2.77 -19.22 42.61
CA SER A 53 -3.78 -18.39 41.92
C SER A 53 -3.83 -16.98 42.49
N LEU A 54 -3.84 -15.95 41.65
CA LEU A 54 -3.95 -14.54 42.06
C LEU A 54 -5.41 -14.13 42.35
N PRO A 55 -5.65 -13.14 43.25
CA PRO A 55 -6.97 -12.88 43.82
C PRO A 55 -7.87 -11.95 42.98
N PHE A 56 -9.18 -12.17 43.07
CA PHE A 56 -10.21 -11.26 42.59
C PHE A 56 -10.43 -10.08 43.55
N PHE A 57 -10.53 -8.86 43.02
CA PHE A 57 -11.06 -7.69 43.75
C PHE A 57 -12.59 -7.61 43.59
N PRO A 58 -13.39 -7.61 44.67
CA PRO A 58 -14.85 -7.51 44.58
C PRO A 58 -15.34 -6.06 44.52
N PHE A 59 -16.05 -5.69 43.45
CA PHE A 59 -16.71 -4.39 43.35
C PHE A 59 -18.04 -4.39 44.11
N LYS A 60 -18.25 -3.43 45.03
CA LYS A 60 -19.46 -3.37 45.88
C LYS A 60 -20.67 -2.83 45.13
N ILE A 61 -21.67 -3.67 44.90
CA ILE A 61 -23.03 -3.24 44.54
C ILE A 61 -23.86 -3.07 45.83
N LYS A 62 -24.52 -1.91 46.00
CA LYS A 62 -25.39 -1.64 47.15
C LYS A 62 -26.75 -2.34 47.00
N ASN A 63 -27.10 -3.17 47.98
CA ASN A 63 -28.36 -3.88 48.02
C ASN A 63 -29.54 -2.96 48.42
N LYS A 64 -30.74 -3.18 47.88
CA LYS A 64 -32.00 -2.51 48.30
C LYS A 64 -33.16 -3.52 48.34
N ASN A 65 -33.72 -3.70 49.54
CA ASN A 65 -34.94 -4.41 49.97
C ASN A 65 -35.63 -5.43 49.03
N PRO A 66 -35.80 -6.69 49.45
CA PRO A 66 -36.62 -7.67 48.76
C PRO A 66 -38.11 -7.53 49.13
N ARG A 67 -38.98 -7.20 48.15
CA ARG A 67 -40.46 -7.42 48.19
C ARG A 67 -41.13 -7.10 46.85
N THR A 68 -41.11 -8.06 45.90
CA THR A 68 -42.15 -8.30 44.85
C THR A 68 -41.68 -9.36 43.84
N ALA A 69 -41.81 -10.64 44.17
CA ALA A 69 -41.60 -11.71 43.19
C ALA A 69 -42.85 -11.87 42.31
N LYS A 70 -42.83 -11.33 41.07
CA LYS A 70 -43.80 -11.69 40.03
C LYS A 70 -43.20 -12.78 39.13
N ARG A 71 -43.96 -13.86 38.94
CA ARG A 71 -43.57 -15.06 38.18
C ARG A 71 -43.53 -14.74 36.68
N CYS A 72 -42.38 -14.30 36.18
CA CYS A 72 -42.20 -14.03 34.76
C CYS A 72 -42.16 -15.37 33.97
N VAL A 73 -43.08 -15.53 33.03
CA VAL A 73 -43.09 -16.69 32.13
C VAL A 73 -42.00 -16.50 31.08
N LEU A 74 -41.11 -17.49 30.94
CA LEU A 74 -40.17 -17.58 29.83
C LEU A 74 -40.97 -17.72 28.52
N ARG A 75 -41.25 -16.58 27.87
CA ARG A 75 -41.58 -16.57 26.45
C ARG A 75 -40.30 -16.96 25.71
N LEU A 76 -40.38 -17.95 24.82
CA LEU A 76 -39.36 -18.09 23.78
C LEU A 76 -39.26 -16.75 23.05
N GLY A 77 -38.05 -16.28 22.81
CA GLY A 77 -37.84 -15.11 21.98
C GLY A 77 -38.49 -15.32 20.61
N LYS A 78 -39.04 -14.27 20.02
CA LYS A 78 -39.28 -14.28 18.57
C LYS A 78 -37.95 -14.64 17.89
N PRO A 79 -37.95 -15.41 16.78
CA PRO A 79 -36.73 -15.62 16.02
C PRO A 79 -36.13 -14.25 15.68
N LEU A 80 -34.81 -14.12 15.84
CA LEU A 80 -34.07 -12.96 15.37
C LEU A 80 -34.23 -12.93 13.85
N VAL A 81 -35.12 -12.06 13.37
CA VAL A 81 -35.18 -11.69 11.96
C VAL A 81 -33.95 -10.81 11.71
N VAL A 82 -32.81 -11.47 11.51
CA VAL A 82 -31.62 -10.85 10.92
C VAL A 82 -32.04 -10.42 9.53
N SER A 83 -32.23 -9.12 9.33
CA SER A 83 -32.47 -8.56 8.01
C SER A 83 -31.17 -8.61 7.23
N SER A 84 -30.91 -9.72 6.53
CA SER A 84 -29.77 -9.79 5.62
C SER A 84 -30.02 -8.83 4.45
N SER A 85 -29.47 -7.62 4.56
CA SER A 85 -29.43 -6.67 3.47
C SER A 85 -28.48 -7.22 2.42
N LYS A 86 -29.02 -7.92 1.42
CA LYS A 86 -28.28 -8.23 0.19
C LYS A 86 -27.68 -6.94 -0.38
N VAL A 87 -26.41 -7.01 -0.72
CA VAL A 87 -25.67 -5.95 -1.41
C VAL A 87 -25.35 -6.45 -2.81
N GLU A 88 -25.41 -5.57 -3.80
CA GLU A 88 -25.01 -5.86 -5.18
C GLU A 88 -23.77 -5.04 -5.54
N GLU A 89 -22.79 -5.65 -6.21
CA GLU A 89 -21.72 -4.94 -6.91
C GLU A 89 -21.55 -5.47 -8.34
N ARG A 90 -21.80 -4.61 -9.33
CA ARG A 90 -21.60 -4.92 -10.76
C ARG A 90 -22.33 -6.22 -11.18
N GLY A 91 -23.59 -6.39 -10.78
CA GLY A 91 -24.41 -7.56 -11.08
C GLY A 91 -24.18 -8.78 -10.18
N VAL A 92 -23.34 -8.68 -9.14
CA VAL A 92 -23.06 -9.77 -8.19
C VAL A 92 -23.73 -9.46 -6.85
N GLU A 93 -24.76 -10.22 -6.50
CA GLU A 93 -25.37 -10.20 -5.16
C GLU A 93 -24.53 -10.98 -4.14
N PHE A 94 -24.45 -10.46 -2.91
CA PHE A 94 -23.87 -11.14 -1.74
C PHE A 94 -24.49 -10.62 -0.44
N GLU A 95 -24.37 -11.37 0.64
CA GLU A 95 -24.72 -10.90 1.99
C GLU A 95 -23.48 -10.41 2.75
N THR A 96 -23.65 -9.39 3.60
CA THR A 96 -22.58 -8.84 4.46
C THR A 96 -22.62 -9.36 5.90
N GLY A 97 -23.80 -9.72 6.41
CA GLY A 97 -24.00 -10.08 7.82
C GLY A 97 -23.42 -9.04 8.79
N ASP A 98 -22.86 -9.51 9.90
CA ASP A 98 -22.09 -8.69 10.85
C ASP A 98 -20.60 -8.51 10.47
N SER A 99 -20.20 -8.98 9.27
CA SER A 99 -18.81 -8.92 8.83
C SER A 99 -18.41 -7.53 8.32
N PHE A 100 -17.11 -7.22 8.31
CA PHE A 100 -16.64 -5.92 7.83
C PHE A 100 -16.83 -5.78 6.32
N PHE A 101 -17.56 -4.75 5.91
CA PHE A 101 -17.75 -4.36 4.52
C PHE A 101 -17.77 -2.83 4.37
N ARG A 102 -17.40 -2.33 3.18
CA ARG A 102 -17.43 -0.90 2.81
C ARG A 102 -17.74 -0.72 1.34
N HIS A 103 -18.77 0.08 1.01
CA HIS A 103 -19.12 0.41 -0.38
C HIS A 103 -18.04 1.27 -1.06
N GLU A 104 -17.33 2.12 -0.31
CA GLU A 104 -16.30 3.05 -0.81
C GLU A 104 -15.02 2.35 -1.29
N SER A 105 -14.93 1.03 -1.10
CA SER A 105 -13.89 0.17 -1.69
C SER A 105 -14.32 -0.53 -2.99
N ALA A 106 -15.53 -0.29 -3.52
CA ALA A 106 -16.01 -0.93 -4.74
C ALA A 106 -15.08 -0.68 -5.96
N VAL A 107 -14.60 0.56 -6.16
CA VAL A 107 -13.59 0.87 -7.20
C VAL A 107 -12.29 0.08 -6.97
N GLY A 108 -11.88 -0.09 -5.72
CA GLY A 108 -10.72 -0.91 -5.37
C GLY A 108 -10.91 -2.41 -5.66
N ARG A 109 -12.15 -2.90 -5.64
CA ARG A 109 -12.50 -4.27 -6.08
C ARG A 109 -12.57 -4.35 -7.60
N ASP A 110 -13.22 -3.39 -8.27
CA ASP A 110 -13.29 -3.31 -9.74
C ASP A 110 -11.89 -3.36 -10.39
N LEU A 111 -10.95 -2.57 -9.89
CA LEU A 111 -9.56 -2.55 -10.38
C LEU A 111 -8.84 -3.90 -10.17
N GLY A 112 -9.09 -4.59 -9.04
CA GLY A 112 -8.54 -5.92 -8.79
C GLY A 112 -9.10 -6.96 -9.75
N VAL A 113 -10.43 -6.96 -9.96
CA VAL A 113 -11.15 -7.90 -10.83
C VAL A 113 -10.77 -7.73 -12.30
N LEU A 114 -10.60 -6.49 -12.77
CA LEU A 114 -10.07 -6.19 -14.11
C LEU A 114 -8.66 -6.75 -14.30
N ALA A 115 -7.76 -6.53 -13.32
CA ALA A 115 -6.39 -7.02 -13.38
C ALA A 115 -6.31 -8.56 -13.33
N ALA A 116 -7.12 -9.20 -12.49
CA ALA A 116 -7.26 -10.66 -12.44
C ALA A 116 -7.72 -11.24 -13.79
N ALA A 117 -8.71 -10.61 -14.44
CA ALA A 117 -9.19 -11.01 -15.76
C ALA A 117 -8.13 -10.83 -16.86
N LEU A 118 -7.36 -9.74 -16.85
CA LEU A 118 -6.22 -9.56 -17.74
C LEU A 118 -5.13 -10.62 -17.51
N GLN A 119 -4.86 -10.98 -16.24
CA GLN A 119 -3.95 -12.08 -15.92
C GLN A 119 -4.46 -13.42 -16.46
N ARG A 120 -5.75 -13.74 -16.30
CA ARG A 120 -6.37 -14.94 -16.89
C ARG A 120 -6.24 -14.97 -18.41
N ARG A 121 -6.53 -13.84 -19.09
CA ARG A 121 -6.33 -13.69 -20.54
C ARG A 121 -4.88 -13.90 -20.96
N SER A 122 -3.90 -13.46 -20.16
CA SER A 122 -2.47 -13.64 -20.46
C SER A 122 -1.95 -15.07 -20.24
N LEU A 123 -2.56 -15.81 -19.31
CA LEU A 123 -2.25 -17.22 -19.02
C LEU A 123 -2.97 -18.19 -19.97
N GLY A 124 -4.06 -17.77 -20.62
CA GLY A 124 -4.94 -18.64 -21.41
C GLY A 124 -5.94 -19.44 -20.57
N GLY A 125 -6.21 -19.02 -19.33
CA GLY A 125 -6.96 -19.77 -18.31
C GLY A 125 -6.10 -20.19 -17.13
N GLY A 126 -6.65 -21.02 -16.23
CA GLY A 126 -5.92 -21.56 -15.08
C GLY A 126 -5.54 -20.54 -14.00
N LEU A 127 -6.28 -19.43 -13.88
CA LEU A 127 -6.02 -18.37 -12.89
C LEU A 127 -6.33 -18.87 -11.47
N ARG A 128 -5.29 -19.00 -10.63
CA ARG A 128 -5.41 -19.30 -9.19
C ARG A 128 -5.27 -18.02 -8.38
N VAL A 129 -6.30 -17.66 -7.61
CA VAL A 129 -6.31 -16.48 -6.73
C VAL A 129 -6.28 -16.89 -5.26
N LEU A 130 -5.52 -16.18 -4.43
CA LEU A 130 -5.63 -16.24 -2.96
C LEU A 130 -6.11 -14.89 -2.44
N ASP A 131 -7.26 -14.90 -1.78
CA ASP A 131 -7.89 -13.75 -1.13
C ASP A 131 -7.65 -13.87 0.38
N ALA A 132 -6.61 -13.20 0.88
CA ALA A 132 -5.99 -13.53 2.16
C ALA A 132 -6.80 -13.08 3.40
N MET A 133 -7.69 -12.11 3.21
CA MET A 133 -8.46 -11.42 4.25
C MET A 133 -9.86 -11.06 3.69
N CYS A 134 -10.64 -12.08 3.34
CA CYS A 134 -11.78 -11.93 2.43
C CYS A 134 -13.05 -11.28 3.03
N GLY A 135 -13.17 -11.16 4.35
CA GLY A 135 -14.36 -10.61 5.02
C GLY A 135 -15.62 -11.43 4.71
N CYS A 136 -16.64 -10.81 4.11
CA CYS A 136 -17.82 -11.52 3.59
C CYS A 136 -17.55 -12.43 2.38
N GLY A 137 -16.36 -12.36 1.79
CA GLY A 137 -15.98 -13.09 0.57
C GLY A 137 -16.18 -12.31 -0.73
N VAL A 138 -16.65 -11.05 -0.70
CA VAL A 138 -17.01 -10.27 -1.91
C VAL A 138 -15.92 -10.23 -2.99
N ARG A 139 -14.63 -10.19 -2.60
CA ARG A 139 -13.49 -10.31 -3.51
C ARG A 139 -13.46 -11.68 -4.19
N SER A 140 -13.37 -12.75 -3.41
CA SER A 140 -13.42 -14.13 -3.87
C SER A 140 -14.59 -14.43 -4.82
N ILE A 141 -15.81 -13.98 -4.48
CA ILE A 141 -17.01 -14.11 -5.33
C ILE A 141 -16.79 -13.43 -6.69
N ARG A 142 -16.32 -12.17 -6.69
CA ARG A 142 -16.12 -11.39 -7.91
C ARG A 142 -14.95 -11.92 -8.75
N TYR A 143 -13.89 -12.45 -8.13
CA TYR A 143 -12.82 -13.15 -8.86
C TYR A 143 -13.32 -14.42 -9.56
N LEU A 144 -14.16 -15.23 -8.91
CA LEU A 144 -14.80 -16.40 -9.53
C LEU A 144 -15.72 -16.00 -10.71
N VAL A 145 -16.60 -15.01 -10.50
CA VAL A 145 -17.69 -14.70 -11.45
C VAL A 145 -17.29 -13.75 -12.57
N GLN A 146 -16.49 -12.72 -12.27
CA GLN A 146 -16.17 -11.64 -13.21
C GLN A 146 -14.76 -11.77 -13.80
N SER A 147 -13.81 -12.34 -13.06
CA SER A 147 -12.48 -12.68 -13.59
C SER A 147 -12.37 -14.11 -14.13
N GLU A 148 -13.46 -14.89 -14.06
CA GLU A 148 -13.52 -16.32 -14.41
C GLU A 148 -12.44 -17.17 -13.70
N ALA A 149 -12.05 -16.80 -12.48
CA ALA A 149 -10.95 -17.46 -11.77
C ALA A 149 -11.19 -18.97 -11.60
N ASP A 150 -10.33 -19.77 -12.22
CA ASP A 150 -10.43 -21.22 -12.27
C ASP A 150 -10.27 -21.85 -10.86
N PHE A 151 -9.57 -21.17 -9.94
CA PHE A 151 -9.55 -21.49 -8.52
C PHE A 151 -9.42 -20.25 -7.62
N VAL A 152 -10.21 -20.19 -6.53
CA VAL A 152 -10.06 -19.18 -5.47
C VAL A 152 -9.89 -19.80 -4.08
N TRP A 153 -8.81 -19.43 -3.38
CA TRP A 153 -8.62 -19.71 -1.96
C TRP A 153 -9.06 -18.49 -1.14
N ALA A 154 -10.24 -18.55 -0.54
CA ALA A 154 -10.78 -17.54 0.36
C ALA A 154 -10.29 -17.78 1.78
N ASN A 155 -9.68 -16.79 2.43
CA ASN A 155 -9.25 -16.87 3.82
C ASN A 155 -9.72 -15.66 4.62
N ASP A 156 -10.29 -15.90 5.81
CA ASP A 156 -10.57 -14.84 6.76
C ASP A 156 -10.29 -15.33 8.18
N ALA A 157 -9.47 -14.60 8.94
CA ALA A 157 -9.01 -15.05 10.26
C ALA A 157 -10.15 -15.19 11.30
N PHE A 158 -11.33 -14.61 11.06
CA PHE A 158 -12.49 -14.74 11.94
C PHE A 158 -13.40 -15.89 11.50
N GLU A 159 -13.34 -17.02 12.21
CA GLU A 159 -14.15 -18.21 11.92
C GLU A 159 -15.67 -17.97 11.99
N GLY A 160 -16.15 -16.92 12.67
CA GLY A 160 -17.56 -16.53 12.63
C GLY A 160 -18.07 -16.21 11.22
N ASN A 161 -17.19 -15.75 10.31
CA ASN A 161 -17.53 -15.49 8.91
C ASN A 161 -17.72 -16.79 8.07
N ARG A 162 -17.35 -17.97 8.60
CA ARG A 162 -17.37 -19.26 7.87
C ARG A 162 -18.68 -19.54 7.14
N GLY A 163 -19.81 -19.36 7.84
CA GLY A 163 -21.14 -19.61 7.27
C GLY A 163 -21.51 -18.64 6.16
N LEU A 164 -21.19 -17.35 6.36
CA LEU A 164 -21.44 -16.28 5.41
C LEU A 164 -20.63 -16.45 4.12
N ILE A 165 -19.31 -16.67 4.24
CA ILE A 165 -18.42 -16.90 3.09
C ILE A 165 -18.84 -18.16 2.33
N ALA A 166 -19.20 -19.24 3.04
CA ALA A 166 -19.65 -20.48 2.40
C ALA A 166 -20.97 -20.30 1.63
N PHE A 167 -21.94 -19.60 2.22
CA PHE A 167 -23.20 -19.24 1.56
C PHE A 167 -22.91 -18.42 0.29
N ASN A 168 -22.21 -17.30 0.44
CA ASN A 168 -21.88 -16.34 -0.61
C ASN A 168 -21.08 -16.93 -1.79
N LEU A 169 -20.18 -17.89 -1.55
CA LEU A 169 -19.45 -18.57 -2.64
C LEU A 169 -20.33 -19.64 -3.30
N SER A 170 -21.14 -20.36 -2.51
CA SER A 170 -22.03 -21.42 -3.03
C SER A 170 -23.21 -20.91 -3.84
N SER A 171 -23.64 -19.66 -3.64
CA SER A 171 -24.72 -19.02 -4.38
C SER A 171 -24.33 -18.60 -5.81
N VAL A 172 -23.03 -18.50 -6.11
CA VAL A 172 -22.54 -18.10 -7.44
C VAL A 172 -21.86 -19.21 -8.23
N VAL A 173 -21.05 -20.07 -7.58
CA VAL A 173 -20.23 -21.09 -8.27
C VAL A 173 -20.21 -22.36 -7.44
N PRO A 174 -20.49 -23.54 -8.02
CA PRO A 174 -20.43 -24.80 -7.29
C PRO A 174 -19.00 -25.06 -6.80
N ARG A 175 -18.88 -25.55 -5.55
CA ARG A 175 -17.58 -25.79 -4.88
C ARG A 175 -16.65 -26.74 -5.65
N VAL A 176 -17.25 -27.62 -6.45
CA VAL A 176 -16.57 -28.56 -7.35
C VAL A 176 -17.10 -28.30 -8.76
N SER A 177 -16.20 -28.14 -9.73
CA SER A 177 -16.53 -27.94 -11.13
C SER A 177 -17.08 -29.21 -11.78
N ALA A 178 -17.65 -29.11 -12.98
CA ALA A 178 -18.09 -30.27 -13.74
C ALA A 178 -16.95 -31.27 -14.06
N GLY A 179 -15.69 -30.84 -14.01
CA GLY A 179 -14.50 -31.70 -14.15
C GLY A 179 -14.04 -32.38 -12.87
N GLY A 180 -14.70 -32.16 -11.72
CA GLY A 180 -14.31 -32.74 -10.43
C GLY A 180 -13.25 -31.95 -9.65
N GLU A 181 -12.72 -30.86 -10.22
CA GLU A 181 -11.76 -29.97 -9.55
C GLU A 181 -12.46 -29.01 -8.60
N ARG A 182 -11.76 -28.51 -7.57
CA ARG A 182 -12.36 -27.54 -6.63
C ARG A 182 -12.26 -26.13 -7.18
N SER A 183 -13.41 -25.49 -7.42
CA SER A 183 -13.50 -24.07 -7.80
C SER A 183 -13.07 -23.16 -6.64
N TRP A 184 -13.34 -23.55 -5.40
CA TRP A 184 -12.95 -22.75 -4.22
C TRP A 184 -12.70 -23.54 -2.93
N VAL A 185 -11.89 -22.95 -2.05
CA VAL A 185 -11.58 -23.41 -0.69
C VAL A 185 -11.75 -22.24 0.30
N ILE A 186 -12.19 -22.54 1.52
CA ILE A 186 -12.34 -21.57 2.61
C ILE A 186 -11.47 -22.00 3.79
N THR A 187 -10.61 -21.11 4.29
CA THR A 187 -9.83 -21.29 5.52
C THR A 187 -10.01 -20.14 6.50
N HIS A 188 -9.69 -20.40 7.76
CA HIS A 188 -9.68 -19.39 8.83
C HIS A 188 -8.35 -19.45 9.56
N TYR A 189 -7.32 -18.95 8.88
CA TYR A 189 -5.97 -18.82 9.42
C TYR A 189 -5.57 -17.35 9.45
N ASP A 190 -4.59 -17.04 10.29
CA ASP A 190 -3.76 -15.86 10.08
C ASP A 190 -3.17 -15.87 8.66
N ALA A 191 -3.11 -14.68 8.03
CA ALA A 191 -2.70 -14.57 6.64
C ALA A 191 -1.21 -14.89 6.45
N ASN A 192 -0.32 -14.49 7.37
CA ASN A 192 1.09 -14.88 7.29
C ASN A 192 1.25 -16.40 7.38
N ARG A 193 0.55 -17.05 8.32
CA ARG A 193 0.52 -18.51 8.44
C ARG A 193 0.10 -19.17 7.13
N LEU A 194 -1.02 -18.76 6.53
CA LEU A 194 -1.48 -19.37 5.27
C LEU A 194 -0.46 -19.18 4.15
N LEU A 195 0.01 -17.96 3.93
CA LEU A 195 0.95 -17.63 2.86
C LEU A 195 2.28 -18.40 2.98
N LEU A 196 2.80 -18.55 4.20
CA LEU A 196 4.01 -19.34 4.46
C LEU A 196 3.76 -20.85 4.33
N GLU A 197 2.60 -21.38 4.75
CA GLU A 197 2.22 -22.77 4.48
C GLU A 197 2.11 -23.06 2.97
N ARG A 198 1.54 -22.13 2.19
CA ARG A 198 1.47 -22.24 0.71
C ARG A 198 2.87 -22.26 0.10
N TYR A 199 3.74 -21.33 0.49
CA TYR A 199 5.14 -21.28 0.04
C TYR A 199 5.92 -22.58 0.33
N LEU A 200 5.82 -23.09 1.56
CA LEU A 200 6.50 -24.33 1.97
C LEU A 200 5.99 -25.57 1.21
N GLN A 201 4.70 -25.61 0.89
CA GLN A 201 4.09 -26.67 0.06
C GLN A 201 4.32 -26.47 -1.45
N ARG A 202 4.99 -25.38 -1.86
CA ARG A 202 5.20 -24.96 -3.27
C ARG A 202 3.88 -24.75 -4.05
N ASP A 203 2.83 -24.39 -3.32
CA ASP A 203 1.47 -24.19 -3.81
C ASP A 203 1.24 -22.70 -4.15
N TYR A 204 1.71 -22.28 -5.32
CA TYR A 204 1.80 -20.86 -5.72
C TYR A 204 0.58 -20.35 -6.50
N PHE A 205 0.30 -19.05 -6.36
CA PHE A 205 -0.88 -18.38 -6.92
C PHE A 205 -0.52 -17.38 -8.02
N ASP A 206 -1.43 -17.20 -8.97
CA ASP A 206 -1.30 -16.25 -10.09
C ASP A 206 -1.66 -14.82 -9.67
N LEU A 207 -2.53 -14.69 -8.65
CA LEU A 207 -2.80 -13.44 -7.95
C LEU A 207 -2.92 -13.70 -6.44
N VAL A 208 -2.28 -12.87 -5.62
CA VAL A 208 -2.50 -12.81 -4.16
C VAL A 208 -3.04 -11.42 -3.80
N ASP A 209 -4.19 -11.38 -3.14
CA ASP A 209 -4.86 -10.15 -2.67
C ASP A 209 -4.79 -10.06 -1.14
N VAL A 210 -4.26 -8.94 -0.63
CA VAL A 210 -4.03 -8.69 0.80
C VAL A 210 -4.71 -7.38 1.19
N ASP A 211 -6.01 -7.46 1.50
CA ASP A 211 -6.86 -6.31 1.89
C ASP A 211 -6.68 -5.92 3.37
N SER A 212 -5.43 -5.66 3.79
CA SER A 212 -5.08 -5.48 5.21
C SER A 212 -5.57 -4.16 5.83
N PHE A 213 -5.79 -4.17 7.14
CA PHE A 213 -6.13 -2.98 7.92
C PHE A 213 -4.88 -2.33 8.52
N GLY A 214 -4.82 -1.01 8.46
CA GLY A 214 -3.76 -0.23 9.11
C GLY A 214 -2.42 -0.35 8.40
N SER A 215 -1.40 -0.74 9.15
CA SER A 215 0.02 -0.51 8.84
C SER A 215 0.86 -1.78 8.76
N ASP A 216 0.21 -2.95 8.77
CA ASP A 216 0.88 -4.23 8.94
C ASP A 216 1.51 -4.71 7.63
N SER A 217 2.79 -4.36 7.47
CA SER A 217 3.64 -4.78 6.37
C SER A 217 4.16 -6.22 6.50
N SER A 218 3.89 -6.93 7.61
CA SER A 218 4.44 -8.28 7.83
C SER A 218 4.01 -9.26 6.73
N PHE A 219 2.78 -9.11 6.23
CA PHE A 219 2.24 -9.91 5.14
C PHE A 219 3.00 -9.76 3.82
N ILE A 220 3.68 -8.63 3.58
CA ILE A 220 4.26 -8.30 2.27
C ILE A 220 5.28 -9.37 1.83
N ARG A 221 6.20 -9.76 2.71
CA ARG A 221 7.22 -10.77 2.37
C ARG A 221 6.62 -12.15 2.15
N SER A 222 5.69 -12.55 3.02
CA SER A 222 4.96 -13.82 2.94
C SER A 222 4.12 -13.90 1.66
N ALA A 223 3.50 -12.79 1.25
CA ALA A 223 2.69 -12.71 0.04
C ALA A 223 3.55 -12.78 -1.24
N ILE A 224 4.69 -12.07 -1.29
CA ILE A 224 5.67 -12.19 -2.38
C ILE A 224 6.12 -13.64 -2.54
N ALA A 225 6.32 -14.37 -1.44
CA ALA A 225 6.71 -15.78 -1.47
C ALA A 225 5.59 -16.73 -1.97
N ALA A 226 4.32 -16.38 -1.82
CA ALA A 226 3.18 -17.18 -2.28
C ALA A 226 2.80 -16.95 -3.77
N VAL A 227 3.26 -15.85 -4.37
CA VAL A 227 2.99 -15.48 -5.77
C VAL A 227 3.92 -16.21 -6.74
N LYS A 228 3.38 -16.74 -7.85
CA LYS A 228 4.17 -17.29 -8.96
C LYS A 228 5.06 -16.20 -9.57
N THR A 229 6.25 -16.56 -10.07
CA THR A 229 7.05 -15.62 -10.86
C THR A 229 6.30 -15.23 -12.14
N GLY A 230 6.12 -13.92 -12.37
CA GLY A 230 5.24 -13.34 -13.41
C GLY A 230 3.80 -13.08 -12.94
N GLY A 231 3.42 -13.52 -11.73
CA GLY A 231 2.11 -13.33 -11.12
C GLY A 231 1.93 -11.97 -10.45
N LEU A 232 0.71 -11.74 -9.98
CA LEU A 232 0.24 -10.47 -9.43
C LEU A 232 0.14 -10.49 -7.90
N LEU A 233 0.41 -9.33 -7.29
CA LEU A 233 0.31 -9.08 -5.87
C LEU A 233 -0.45 -7.77 -5.64
N TYR A 234 -1.66 -7.87 -5.10
CA TYR A 234 -2.48 -6.71 -4.75
C TYR A 234 -2.36 -6.42 -3.26
N LEU A 235 -1.69 -5.32 -2.90
CA LEU A 235 -1.47 -4.92 -1.51
C LEU A 235 -2.40 -3.77 -1.13
N THR A 236 -2.92 -3.83 0.08
CA THR A 236 -3.68 -2.74 0.70
C THR A 236 -3.10 -2.36 2.06
N SER A 237 -3.01 -1.06 2.30
CA SER A 237 -2.75 -0.44 3.59
C SER A 237 -3.80 0.63 3.86
N THR A 238 -4.10 0.91 5.12
CA THR A 238 -4.94 2.06 5.51
C THR A 238 -4.21 3.04 6.44
N ASP A 239 -2.87 3.07 6.40
CA ASP A 239 -2.04 3.86 7.30
C ASP A 239 -1.82 5.32 6.84
N GLY A 240 -2.89 6.10 6.98
CA GLY A 240 -2.85 7.55 6.76
C GLY A 240 -1.94 8.33 7.72
N PHE A 241 -1.57 7.75 8.88
CA PHE A 241 -0.74 8.43 9.88
C PHE A 241 0.76 8.36 9.53
N SER A 242 1.21 7.22 9.01
CA SER A 242 2.57 7.07 8.48
C SER A 242 2.76 7.85 7.17
N SER A 243 1.79 7.82 6.25
CA SER A 243 1.88 8.54 4.97
C SER A 243 1.83 10.07 5.14
N GLY A 244 1.11 10.57 6.15
CA GLY A 244 1.19 11.95 6.62
C GLY A 244 2.51 12.32 7.32
N GLY A 245 3.40 11.35 7.57
CA GLY A 245 4.66 11.56 8.28
C GLY A 245 4.52 11.89 9.76
N HIS A 246 3.36 11.60 10.37
CA HIS A 246 3.09 11.85 11.78
C HIS A 246 3.66 10.76 12.71
N ARG A 247 4.11 9.62 12.16
CA ARG A 247 4.71 8.50 12.92
C ARG A 247 5.99 7.98 12.23
N PRO A 248 7.05 8.79 12.10
CA PRO A 248 8.22 8.46 11.27
C PRO A 248 9.01 7.22 11.73
N GLN A 249 8.98 6.90 13.03
CA GLN A 249 9.59 5.67 13.56
C GLN A 249 8.81 4.41 13.18
N HIS A 250 7.49 4.53 12.98
CA HIS A 250 6.59 3.44 12.64
C HIS A 250 6.55 3.18 11.13
N SER A 251 6.62 4.22 10.30
CA SER A 251 6.88 4.05 8.86
C SER A 251 8.26 3.39 8.61
N LEU A 252 9.26 3.75 9.41
CA LEU A 252 10.56 3.07 9.40
C LEU A 252 10.45 1.60 9.83
N SER A 253 9.76 1.28 10.93
CA SER A 253 9.66 -0.11 11.40
C SER A 253 8.83 -1.02 10.48
N SER A 254 7.73 -0.52 9.93
CA SER A 254 6.88 -1.31 9.03
C SER A 254 7.46 -1.39 7.61
N TYR A 255 7.73 -0.26 6.96
CA TYR A 255 8.06 -0.24 5.54
C TYR A 255 9.58 -0.15 5.27
N GLY A 256 10.39 0.18 6.28
CA GLY A 256 11.81 0.53 6.09
C GLY A 256 12.01 1.95 5.56
N ALA A 257 10.99 2.81 5.66
CA ALA A 257 10.97 4.15 5.07
C ALA A 257 10.73 5.21 6.15
N TYR A 258 11.71 6.07 6.41
CA TYR A 258 11.53 7.17 7.37
C TYR A 258 10.73 8.31 6.71
N VAL A 259 9.40 8.27 6.86
CA VAL A 259 8.49 9.24 6.23
C VAL A 259 8.28 10.46 7.14
N ARG A 260 8.67 11.64 6.66
CA ARG A 260 8.37 12.96 7.23
C ARG A 260 7.21 13.64 6.47
N PRO A 261 6.51 14.63 7.05
CA PRO A 261 5.34 15.27 6.44
C PRO A 261 5.66 16.00 5.13
N MET A 262 4.83 15.77 4.10
CA MET A 262 4.90 16.38 2.76
C MET A 262 3.49 16.84 2.32
N PRO A 263 3.35 17.87 1.45
CA PRO A 263 2.03 18.37 1.04
C PRO A 263 1.17 17.36 0.26
N TYR A 264 1.82 16.39 -0.41
CA TYR A 264 1.22 15.29 -1.16
C TYR A 264 1.32 13.93 -0.42
N SER A 265 1.13 13.94 0.91
CA SER A 265 1.14 12.76 1.82
C SER A 265 0.47 11.50 1.26
N ASN A 266 -0.65 11.66 0.55
CA ASN A 266 -1.42 10.53 0.03
C ASN A 266 -0.66 9.79 -1.10
N GLU A 267 0.12 10.50 -1.92
CA GLU A 267 1.03 9.86 -2.86
C GLU A 267 2.24 9.23 -2.15
N VAL A 268 2.75 9.88 -1.10
CA VAL A 268 3.82 9.31 -0.26
C VAL A 268 3.37 7.98 0.35
N GLY A 269 2.09 7.81 0.69
CA GLY A 269 1.54 6.53 1.16
C GLY A 269 1.62 5.41 0.12
N LEU A 270 1.24 5.69 -1.13
CA LEU A 270 1.39 4.72 -2.24
C LEU A 270 2.88 4.38 -2.45
N ARG A 271 3.74 5.40 -2.51
CA ARG A 271 5.19 5.25 -2.71
C ARG A 271 5.91 4.54 -1.56
N MET A 272 5.41 4.67 -0.33
CA MET A 272 5.87 3.94 0.86
C MET A 272 5.48 2.46 0.79
N LEU A 273 4.25 2.15 0.37
CA LEU A 273 3.79 0.77 0.21
C LEU A 273 4.56 0.02 -0.90
N ILE A 274 4.75 0.65 -2.07
CA ILE A 274 5.57 0.08 -3.17
C ILE A 274 7.03 -0.03 -2.73
N GLY A 275 7.57 0.97 -2.02
CA GLY A 275 8.95 0.94 -1.51
C GLY A 275 9.19 -0.19 -0.50
N GLY A 276 8.23 -0.43 0.41
CA GLY A 276 8.27 -1.57 1.33
C GLY A 276 8.24 -2.92 0.60
N ALA A 277 7.38 -3.06 -0.41
CA ALA A 277 7.34 -4.26 -1.26
C ALA A 277 8.64 -4.46 -2.06
N SER A 278 9.22 -3.39 -2.59
CA SER A 278 10.52 -3.43 -3.29
C SER A 278 11.65 -3.92 -2.38
N ARG A 279 11.66 -3.47 -1.12
CA ARG A 279 12.63 -3.89 -0.10
C ARG A 279 12.49 -5.37 0.27
N GLU A 280 11.28 -5.85 0.52
CA GLU A 280 11.04 -7.26 0.90
C GLU A 280 11.21 -8.24 -0.28
N ALA A 281 10.88 -7.80 -1.51
CA ALA A 281 11.15 -8.56 -2.73
C ALA A 281 12.65 -8.74 -2.93
N ALA A 282 13.42 -7.64 -2.86
CA ALA A 282 14.87 -7.65 -3.05
C ALA A 282 15.58 -8.53 -2.00
N ALA A 283 15.17 -8.42 -0.74
CA ALA A 283 15.65 -9.27 0.36
C ALA A 283 15.29 -10.77 0.21
N SER A 284 14.56 -11.13 -0.85
CA SER A 284 14.10 -12.49 -1.14
C SER A 284 14.46 -12.95 -2.57
N GLY A 285 15.25 -12.19 -3.33
CA GLY A 285 15.66 -12.52 -4.71
C GLY A 285 14.64 -12.19 -5.81
N PHE A 286 13.73 -11.26 -5.52
CA PHE A 286 12.67 -10.81 -6.42
C PHE A 286 12.73 -9.30 -6.66
N LEU A 287 12.07 -8.87 -7.73
CA LEU A 287 11.71 -7.49 -8.02
C LEU A 287 10.19 -7.37 -8.11
N VAL A 288 9.67 -6.18 -7.84
CA VAL A 288 8.27 -5.82 -8.09
C VAL A 288 8.20 -4.60 -9.00
N SER A 289 7.25 -4.59 -9.93
CA SER A 289 6.90 -3.42 -10.73
C SER A 289 5.44 -3.05 -10.48
N PRO A 290 5.11 -1.77 -10.23
CA PRO A 290 3.72 -1.34 -10.17
C PRO A 290 3.08 -1.43 -11.56
N LEU A 291 1.84 -1.93 -11.59
CA LEU A 291 0.94 -1.91 -12.75
C LEU A 291 -0.07 -0.77 -12.64
N PHE A 292 -0.60 -0.57 -11.43
CA PHE A 292 -1.34 0.63 -11.04
C PHE A 292 -1.27 0.82 -9.52
N SER A 293 -1.61 2.03 -9.08
CA SER A 293 -1.86 2.35 -7.68
C SER A 293 -3.14 3.16 -7.54
N TYR A 294 -3.81 3.08 -6.40
CA TYR A 294 -5.09 3.75 -6.18
C TYR A 294 -5.22 4.25 -4.73
N TYR A 295 -5.61 5.51 -4.58
CA TYR A 295 -5.97 6.12 -3.30
C TYR A 295 -7.49 6.32 -3.17
N SER A 296 -8.07 5.90 -2.04
CA SER A 296 -9.46 6.25 -1.66
C SER A 296 -9.48 7.06 -0.37
N TYR A 297 -10.22 8.18 -0.40
CA TYR A 297 -10.25 9.19 0.66
C TYR A 297 -11.05 8.79 1.92
N HIS A 298 -12.02 7.87 1.79
CA HIS A 298 -13.03 7.58 2.83
C HIS A 298 -12.52 6.67 3.98
N GLY A 299 -11.36 7.01 4.53
CA GLY A 299 -10.57 6.21 5.48
C GLY A 299 -9.28 5.76 4.81
N PRO A 300 -8.28 6.66 4.70
CA PRO A 300 -7.23 6.69 3.66
C PRO A 300 -6.71 5.31 3.26
N VAL A 301 -7.21 4.79 2.13
CA VAL A 301 -6.85 3.46 1.60
C VAL A 301 -5.80 3.62 0.52
N PHE A 302 -4.69 2.91 0.66
CA PHE A 302 -3.58 2.83 -0.28
C PHE A 302 -3.59 1.44 -0.91
N ARG A 303 -3.94 1.32 -2.19
CA ARG A 303 -3.95 0.05 -2.94
C ARG A 303 -2.87 0.09 -4.02
N VAL A 304 -2.09 -0.97 -4.16
CA VAL A 304 -1.06 -1.08 -5.22
C VAL A 304 -1.07 -2.48 -5.82
N MET A 305 -1.19 -2.55 -7.14
CA MET A 305 -1.07 -3.80 -7.89
C MET A 305 0.34 -3.91 -8.43
N LEU A 306 1.05 -4.95 -7.99
CA LEU A 306 2.44 -5.22 -8.34
C LEU A 306 2.54 -6.50 -9.15
N GLN A 307 3.44 -6.56 -10.13
CA GLN A 307 3.85 -7.81 -10.77
C GLN A 307 5.20 -8.26 -10.20
N VAL A 308 5.29 -9.54 -9.81
CA VAL A 308 6.45 -10.12 -9.10
C VAL A 308 7.35 -10.87 -10.08
N PHE A 309 8.63 -10.50 -10.16
CA PHE A 309 9.62 -11.12 -11.05
C PHE A 309 10.85 -11.58 -10.26
N ARG A 310 11.64 -12.53 -10.78
CA ARG A 310 12.96 -12.82 -10.22
C ARG A 310 13.97 -11.75 -10.64
N GLY A 311 14.83 -11.33 -9.73
CA GLY A 311 15.84 -10.31 -10.01
C GLY A 311 16.44 -9.72 -8.73
N ASN A 312 17.42 -8.83 -8.91
CA ASN A 312 18.07 -8.09 -7.83
C ASN A 312 17.95 -6.59 -8.11
N LEU A 313 17.97 -5.76 -7.07
CA LEU A 313 18.02 -4.30 -7.25
C LEU A 313 19.31 -3.87 -7.95
N ASN A 314 19.20 -2.77 -8.68
CA ASN A 314 20.30 -2.03 -9.31
C ASN A 314 20.11 -0.52 -9.07
N ASP A 315 21.06 0.31 -9.46
CA ASP A 315 20.99 1.76 -9.17
C ASP A 315 19.84 2.47 -9.91
N SER A 316 19.31 1.86 -10.97
CA SER A 316 18.11 2.31 -11.71
C SER A 316 16.77 1.85 -11.11
N SER A 317 16.76 1.16 -9.96
CA SER A 317 15.60 0.43 -9.44
C SER A 317 14.43 1.27 -8.90
N ASN A 318 14.39 2.57 -9.17
CA ASN A 318 13.32 3.49 -8.73
C ASN A 318 13.04 3.46 -7.22
N TYR A 319 14.07 3.18 -6.42
CA TYR A 319 13.99 3.06 -4.96
C TYR A 319 14.98 4.02 -4.30
N GLY A 320 14.51 5.22 -3.99
CA GLY A 320 15.31 6.36 -3.55
C GLY A 320 14.54 7.28 -2.60
N PHE A 321 14.89 8.56 -2.55
CA PHE A 321 14.39 9.52 -1.56
C PHE A 321 13.62 10.64 -2.22
N ILE A 322 12.66 11.22 -1.49
CA ILE A 322 11.94 12.43 -1.92
C ILE A 322 12.29 13.56 -0.96
N SER A 323 12.79 14.65 -1.52
CA SER A 323 13.04 15.91 -0.83
C SER A 323 11.96 16.94 -1.14
N TYR A 324 11.64 17.79 -0.17
CA TYR A 324 10.72 18.90 -0.31
C TYR A 324 11.19 20.11 0.50
N CYS A 325 11.15 21.31 -0.05
CA CYS A 325 11.51 22.53 0.66
C CYS A 325 10.27 23.31 1.11
N ASN A 326 10.00 23.31 2.42
CA ASN A 326 8.88 24.03 3.02
C ASN A 326 8.83 25.52 2.66
N GLN A 327 10.00 26.16 2.42
CA GLN A 327 10.07 27.59 2.09
C GLN A 327 9.54 27.88 0.69
N CYS A 328 10.11 27.29 -0.37
CA CYS A 328 9.76 27.62 -1.76
C CYS A 328 8.77 26.66 -2.42
N GLY A 329 8.59 25.45 -1.89
CA GLY A 329 7.75 24.39 -2.46
C GLY A 329 8.48 23.45 -3.43
N ASN A 330 9.78 23.62 -3.65
CA ASN A 330 10.55 22.76 -4.56
C ASN A 330 10.54 21.29 -4.08
N SER A 331 10.33 20.36 -5.01
CA SER A 331 10.21 18.92 -4.76
C SER A 331 11.13 18.16 -5.72
N GLN A 332 11.99 17.27 -5.21
CA GLN A 332 12.99 16.55 -6.01
C GLN A 332 13.22 15.13 -5.47
N THR A 333 13.33 14.17 -6.38
CA THR A 333 13.76 12.79 -6.11
C THR A 333 15.29 12.67 -6.14
N HIS A 334 15.85 11.84 -5.26
CA HIS A 334 17.30 11.62 -5.13
C HIS A 334 17.61 10.12 -5.01
N GLN A 335 18.67 9.66 -5.65
CA GLN A 335 19.22 8.31 -5.49
C GLN A 335 20.20 8.25 -4.31
N TRP A 336 20.63 7.03 -3.96
CA TRP A 336 21.53 6.77 -2.81
C TRP A 336 22.85 7.54 -2.87
N ALA A 337 23.43 7.73 -4.06
CA ALA A 337 24.67 8.50 -4.25
C ALA A 337 24.48 10.03 -4.05
N GLU A 338 23.25 10.53 -4.18
CA GLU A 338 22.91 11.96 -4.14
C GLU A 338 22.53 12.43 -2.73
N LEU A 339 22.34 11.50 -1.78
CA LEU A 339 21.96 11.77 -0.38
C LEU A 339 22.82 12.85 0.31
N GLY A 340 24.13 12.87 0.05
CA GLY A 340 25.06 13.85 0.61
C GLY A 340 25.02 15.23 -0.06
N GLN A 341 24.26 15.38 -1.15
CA GLN A 341 24.20 16.60 -1.99
C GLN A 341 22.84 17.31 -1.90
N ILE A 342 21.86 16.70 -1.19
CA ILE A 342 20.50 17.21 -1.05
C ILE A 342 20.51 18.64 -0.49
N SER A 343 20.10 19.58 -1.33
CA SER A 343 20.06 21.01 -1.06
C SER A 343 18.88 21.64 -1.78
N CYS A 344 18.64 22.94 -1.59
CA CYS A 344 17.54 23.64 -2.26
C CYS A 344 18.00 25.00 -2.82
N PRO A 345 17.87 25.27 -4.13
CA PRO A 345 18.36 26.50 -4.75
C PRO A 345 17.82 27.82 -4.17
N CYS A 346 16.71 27.81 -3.43
CA CYS A 346 16.13 29.03 -2.85
C CYS A 346 16.92 29.62 -1.66
N ARG A 347 18.08 29.06 -1.31
CA ARG A 347 19.09 29.67 -0.43
C ARG A 347 20.48 29.36 -0.96
N ASN A 348 21.37 30.35 -0.97
CA ASN A 348 22.74 30.22 -1.47
C ASN A 348 23.58 29.31 -0.56
N GLY A 349 23.64 28.01 -0.86
CA GLY A 349 24.59 27.03 -0.29
C GLY A 349 24.39 26.63 1.18
N MET A 350 23.63 27.38 1.97
CA MET A 350 23.36 27.03 3.38
C MET A 350 22.43 25.82 3.48
N VAL A 351 22.88 24.77 4.17
CA VAL A 351 22.09 23.56 4.48
C VAL A 351 20.82 23.97 5.24
N SER A 352 19.70 24.01 4.54
CA SER A 352 18.50 24.66 5.06
C SER A 352 17.63 23.71 5.87
N HIS A 353 17.34 24.08 7.10
CA HIS A 353 16.34 23.44 7.98
C HIS A 353 14.92 23.40 7.35
N SER A 354 14.67 24.15 6.27
CA SER A 354 13.44 24.08 5.49
C SER A 354 13.31 22.83 4.61
N VAL A 355 14.39 22.07 4.38
CA VAL A 355 14.36 20.85 3.57
C VAL A 355 13.93 19.65 4.43
N VAL A 356 12.88 18.99 3.95
CA VAL A 356 12.38 17.71 4.44
C VAL A 356 12.85 16.63 3.47
N VAL A 357 13.26 15.47 3.99
CA VAL A 357 13.58 14.28 3.18
C VAL A 357 12.80 13.11 3.76
N SER A 358 12.20 12.30 2.90
CA SER A 358 11.45 11.09 3.23
C SER A 358 11.95 9.91 2.42
N GLY A 359 12.17 8.76 3.07
CA GLY A 359 12.40 7.49 2.40
C GLY A 359 13.35 6.51 3.11
N PRO A 360 13.85 5.49 2.38
CA PRO A 360 13.62 5.24 0.95
C PRO A 360 12.16 4.94 0.57
N LEU A 361 11.76 5.31 -0.63
CA LEU A 361 10.42 5.23 -1.23
C LEU A 361 10.54 4.78 -2.69
N TRP A 362 9.42 4.35 -3.29
CA TRP A 362 9.33 4.24 -4.74
C TRP A 362 9.30 5.63 -5.40
N THR A 363 10.30 5.96 -6.21
CA THR A 363 10.46 7.25 -6.92
C THR A 363 10.00 7.21 -8.37
N GLY A 364 9.79 6.02 -8.95
CA GLY A 364 9.38 5.83 -10.35
C GLY A 364 7.90 6.06 -10.65
N PRO A 365 7.42 5.69 -11.86
CA PRO A 365 6.02 5.77 -12.26
C PRO A 365 5.09 4.97 -11.34
N LEU A 366 3.87 5.46 -11.12
CA LEU A 366 2.88 4.84 -10.24
C LEU A 366 1.90 3.89 -10.94
N HIS A 367 1.90 3.93 -12.28
CA HIS A 367 1.03 3.15 -13.15
C HIS A 367 1.81 2.76 -14.41
N ASN A 368 1.45 1.63 -15.02
CA ASN A 368 1.95 1.20 -16.31
C ASN A 368 0.91 1.55 -17.39
N THR A 369 1.23 2.49 -18.28
CA THR A 369 0.31 3.01 -19.31
C THR A 369 -0.37 1.89 -20.10
N ALA A 370 0.43 0.95 -20.63
CA ALA A 370 -0.06 -0.14 -21.46
C ALA A 370 -0.92 -1.17 -20.71
N TYR A 371 -0.74 -1.29 -19.39
CA TYR A 371 -1.59 -2.14 -18.55
C TYR A 371 -2.92 -1.44 -18.22
N VAL A 372 -2.88 -0.15 -17.85
CA VAL A 372 -4.08 0.62 -17.51
C VAL A 372 -4.97 0.87 -18.75
N SER A 373 -4.38 1.09 -19.94
CA SER A 373 -5.15 1.14 -21.19
C SER A 373 -5.94 -0.16 -21.44
N LYS A 374 -5.34 -1.33 -21.21
CA LYS A 374 -6.02 -2.64 -21.31
C LYS A 374 -7.10 -2.81 -20.24
N MET A 375 -6.91 -2.27 -19.04
CA MET A 375 -7.97 -2.25 -18.01
C MET A 375 -9.15 -1.35 -18.42
N LEU A 376 -8.88 -0.23 -19.11
CA LEU A 376 -9.92 0.67 -19.64
C LEU A 376 -10.66 0.06 -20.84
N GLU A 377 -9.95 -0.62 -21.74
CA GLU A 377 -10.53 -1.42 -22.82
C GLU A 377 -11.47 -2.49 -22.26
N LEU A 378 -10.98 -3.31 -21.31
CA LEU A 378 -11.79 -4.33 -20.64
C LEU A 378 -12.99 -3.75 -19.87
N ALA A 379 -12.81 -2.62 -19.17
CA ALA A 379 -13.92 -1.95 -18.50
C ALA A 379 -14.99 -1.45 -19.48
N ARG A 380 -14.62 -1.09 -20.72
CA ARG A 380 -15.57 -0.73 -21.79
C ARG A 380 -16.21 -1.98 -22.41
N GLU A 381 -15.47 -3.07 -22.63
CA GLU A 381 -16.03 -4.37 -23.06
C GLU A 381 -17.15 -4.85 -22.12
N TRP A 382 -16.97 -4.68 -20.81
CA TRP A 382 -17.94 -5.07 -19.78
C TRP A 382 -19.03 -4.02 -19.49
N GLY A 383 -19.04 -2.88 -20.17
CA GLY A 383 -19.97 -1.77 -19.90
C GLY A 383 -19.80 -1.14 -18.51
N TRP A 384 -18.66 -1.36 -17.84
CA TRP A 384 -18.31 -0.74 -16.56
C TRP A 384 -17.81 0.70 -16.74
N ALA A 385 -17.27 0.98 -17.92
CA ALA A 385 -16.90 2.27 -18.48
C ALA A 385 -17.75 2.58 -19.73
N CYS A 386 -18.06 3.85 -19.97
CA CYS A 386 -19.05 4.30 -20.95
C CYS A 386 -18.63 5.63 -21.59
N ASN A 387 -18.43 5.64 -22.92
CA ASN A 387 -18.11 6.82 -23.75
C ASN A 387 -19.21 7.92 -23.80
N SER A 388 -20.16 7.93 -22.86
CA SER A 388 -21.24 8.91 -22.76
C SER A 388 -20.84 10.12 -21.91
N LYS A 389 -21.60 11.23 -22.00
CA LYS A 389 -21.40 12.41 -21.14
C LYS A 389 -21.60 12.15 -19.63
N LYS A 390 -22.17 10.99 -19.24
CA LYS A 390 -21.98 10.41 -17.91
C LYS A 390 -20.82 9.42 -17.96
N CYS A 391 -19.60 9.94 -17.88
CA CYS A 391 -18.40 9.14 -17.65
C CYS A 391 -18.54 8.44 -16.28
N SER A 392 -18.20 7.16 -16.19
CA SER A 392 -18.20 6.45 -14.89
C SER A 392 -17.03 6.94 -14.02
N ASP A 393 -17.17 6.88 -12.69
CA ASP A 393 -16.05 7.20 -11.79
C ASP A 393 -14.81 6.32 -12.09
N LEU A 394 -15.03 5.04 -12.42
CA LEU A 394 -13.96 4.11 -12.80
C LEU A 394 -13.23 4.54 -14.09
N GLU A 395 -13.95 4.97 -15.13
CA GLU A 395 -13.35 5.45 -16.38
C GLU A 395 -12.60 6.76 -16.17
N SER A 396 -13.17 7.70 -15.40
CA SER A 396 -12.51 8.95 -15.02
C SER A 396 -11.18 8.67 -14.31
N ILE A 397 -11.16 7.69 -13.39
CA ILE A 397 -9.97 7.25 -12.66
C ILE A 397 -8.97 6.55 -13.60
N LEU A 398 -9.40 5.64 -14.47
CA LEU A 398 -8.50 4.92 -15.40
C LEU A 398 -7.83 5.87 -16.41
N ASN A 399 -8.55 6.86 -16.95
CA ASN A 399 -7.93 7.89 -17.80
C ASN A 399 -6.94 8.74 -17.00
N GLN A 400 -7.26 9.13 -15.76
CA GLN A 400 -6.31 9.86 -14.90
C GLN A 400 -5.06 9.04 -14.55
N MET A 401 -5.16 7.71 -14.40
CA MET A 401 -4.01 6.82 -14.22
C MET A 401 -3.15 6.71 -15.50
N ILE A 402 -3.75 6.83 -16.68
CA ILE A 402 -3.03 6.93 -17.96
C ILE A 402 -2.30 8.27 -18.04
N ASP A 403 -2.97 9.38 -17.76
CA ASP A 403 -2.36 10.72 -17.73
C ASP A 403 -1.21 10.82 -16.71
N GLU A 404 -1.41 10.27 -15.49
CA GLU A 404 -0.38 10.22 -14.44
C GLU A 404 0.81 9.28 -14.76
N SER A 405 0.81 8.57 -15.88
CA SER A 405 1.88 7.64 -16.27
C SER A 405 2.93 8.21 -17.22
N ASP A 406 2.81 9.48 -17.64
CA ASP A 406 3.84 10.18 -18.42
C ASP A 406 5.19 10.19 -17.65
N PRO A 407 6.28 9.63 -18.21
CA PRO A 407 7.58 9.54 -17.54
C PRO A 407 8.25 10.90 -17.27
N GLN A 408 7.74 11.99 -17.83
CA GLN A 408 8.19 13.36 -17.50
C GLN A 408 7.66 13.85 -16.15
N LEU A 409 6.56 13.28 -15.63
CA LEU A 409 5.92 13.74 -14.41
C LEU A 409 6.74 13.34 -13.16
N PRO A 410 7.15 14.29 -12.30
CA PRO A 410 7.93 14.01 -11.10
C PRO A 410 7.08 13.36 -10.00
N SER A 411 7.75 12.90 -8.93
CA SER A 411 7.05 12.40 -7.74
C SER A 411 6.31 13.52 -6.99
N GLY A 412 5.03 13.28 -6.69
CA GLY A 412 4.13 14.18 -5.96
C GLY A 412 3.14 14.92 -6.86
N TYR A 413 2.20 15.60 -6.22
CA TYR A 413 1.24 16.50 -6.85
C TYR A 413 1.24 17.86 -6.16
N ILE A 414 0.93 18.93 -6.90
CA ILE A 414 0.79 20.29 -6.37
C ILE A 414 -0.70 20.57 -6.18
N LYS A 415 -1.10 21.00 -4.98
CA LYS A 415 -2.45 21.48 -4.71
C LYS A 415 -2.62 22.89 -5.27
N LEU A 416 -3.73 23.16 -5.93
CA LEU A 416 -4.02 24.51 -6.42
C LEU A 416 -4.11 25.54 -5.30
N ASP A 417 -4.61 25.14 -4.13
CA ASP A 417 -4.65 25.97 -2.93
C ASP A 417 -3.25 26.42 -2.47
N GLU A 418 -2.22 25.60 -2.71
CA GLU A 418 -0.83 25.96 -2.42
C GLU A 418 -0.28 26.97 -3.45
N ILE A 419 -0.54 26.76 -4.74
CA ILE A 419 -0.16 27.71 -5.80
C ILE A 419 -0.81 29.08 -5.53
N ALA A 420 -2.13 29.08 -5.27
CA ALA A 420 -2.92 30.28 -4.97
C ALA A 420 -2.41 31.00 -3.72
N SER A 421 -2.13 30.27 -2.64
CA SER A 421 -1.58 30.82 -1.39
C SER A 421 -0.19 31.44 -1.59
N ARG A 422 0.71 30.75 -2.30
CA ARG A 422 2.07 31.26 -2.61
C ARG A 422 2.02 32.46 -3.57
N ALA A 423 1.10 32.47 -4.53
CA ALA A 423 0.90 33.55 -5.48
C ALA A 423 0.14 34.76 -4.89
N LYS A 424 -0.57 34.59 -3.77
CA LYS A 424 -1.48 35.57 -3.13
C LYS A 424 -2.68 35.95 -4.02
N ILE A 425 -3.32 34.94 -4.61
CA ILE A 425 -4.49 35.08 -5.49
C ILE A 425 -5.60 34.12 -5.08
N ASN A 426 -6.80 34.30 -5.65
CA ASN A 426 -7.85 33.26 -5.60
C ASN A 426 -7.44 32.06 -6.48
N SER A 427 -7.83 30.84 -6.11
CA SER A 427 -7.46 29.65 -6.88
C SER A 427 -8.01 29.71 -8.31
N PRO A 428 -7.16 29.59 -9.36
CA PRO A 428 -7.64 29.50 -10.73
C PRO A 428 -8.34 28.14 -10.96
N PRO A 429 -9.23 28.04 -11.97
CA PRO A 429 -9.84 26.77 -12.35
C PRO A 429 -8.79 25.73 -12.78
N VAL A 430 -8.96 24.47 -12.37
CA VAL A 430 -8.02 23.37 -12.69
C VAL A 430 -7.78 23.22 -14.19
N SER A 431 -8.79 23.42 -15.02
CA SER A 431 -8.66 23.39 -16.48
C SER A 431 -7.81 24.54 -17.02
N ALA A 432 -7.98 25.76 -16.50
CA ALA A 432 -7.26 26.94 -16.98
C ALA A 432 -5.75 26.82 -16.71
N ILE A 433 -5.35 26.39 -15.51
CA ILE A 433 -3.92 26.21 -15.19
C ILE A 433 -3.30 25.06 -15.99
N LEU A 434 -4.03 23.95 -16.23
CA LEU A 434 -3.53 22.83 -17.02
C LEU A 434 -3.33 23.24 -18.49
N SER A 435 -4.30 23.92 -19.11
CA SER A 435 -4.16 24.42 -20.48
C SER A 435 -3.04 25.45 -20.62
N ALA A 436 -2.78 26.27 -19.60
CA ALA A 436 -1.64 27.19 -19.59
C ALA A 436 -0.30 26.45 -19.50
N LEU A 437 -0.15 25.53 -18.53
CA LEU A 437 1.06 24.72 -18.38
C LEU A 437 1.39 23.92 -19.66
N GLN A 438 0.37 23.31 -20.28
CA GLN A 438 0.52 22.57 -21.54
C GLN A 438 0.87 23.48 -22.72
N LYS A 439 0.34 24.70 -22.77
CA LYS A 439 0.69 25.72 -23.78
C LYS A 439 2.15 26.17 -23.67
N GLU A 440 2.67 26.31 -22.45
CA GLU A 440 4.08 26.61 -22.19
C GLU A 440 5.00 25.35 -22.29
N GLY A 441 4.47 24.23 -22.80
CA GLY A 441 5.25 23.03 -23.12
C GLY A 441 5.53 22.08 -21.95
N TYR A 442 4.97 22.34 -20.76
CA TYR A 442 5.12 21.44 -19.61
C TYR A 442 4.19 20.23 -19.70
N ALA A 443 4.70 19.06 -19.31
CA ALA A 443 3.86 17.91 -19.02
C ALA A 443 2.98 18.26 -17.81
N ALA A 444 1.65 18.17 -17.95
CA ALA A 444 0.73 18.51 -16.87
C ALA A 444 -0.60 17.76 -16.95
N CYS A 445 -1.04 17.16 -15.84
CA CYS A 445 -2.30 16.43 -15.72
C CYS A 445 -3.02 16.70 -14.38
N ARG A 446 -4.27 16.27 -14.25
CA ARG A 446 -4.96 16.17 -12.94
C ARG A 446 -4.37 15.00 -12.15
N SER A 447 -4.45 15.04 -10.82
CA SER A 447 -4.17 13.84 -10.02
C SER A 447 -5.44 13.06 -9.66
N HIS A 448 -5.37 11.73 -9.78
CA HIS A 448 -6.41 10.81 -9.30
C HIS A 448 -6.56 10.83 -7.78
N ILE A 449 -5.50 11.25 -7.07
CA ILE A 449 -5.40 11.26 -5.61
C ILE A 449 -6.13 12.46 -5.00
N ASN A 450 -6.24 13.58 -5.73
CA ASN A 450 -6.92 14.79 -5.28
C ASN A 450 -7.46 15.62 -6.46
N ARG A 451 -8.79 15.84 -6.47
CA ARG A 451 -9.53 16.56 -7.52
C ARG A 451 -9.11 18.04 -7.71
N ASN A 452 -8.51 18.67 -6.69
CA ASN A 452 -7.99 20.05 -6.73
C ASN A 452 -6.43 20.09 -6.80
N ALA A 453 -5.82 19.05 -7.37
CA ALA A 453 -4.38 18.96 -7.55
C ALA A 453 -3.99 18.60 -8.99
N ILE A 454 -2.80 19.03 -9.36
CA ILE A 454 -2.15 18.76 -10.65
C ILE A 454 -0.82 18.04 -10.42
N LYS A 455 -0.39 17.22 -11.38
CA LYS A 455 1.01 16.82 -11.52
C LYS A 455 1.59 17.59 -12.69
N THR A 456 2.83 18.03 -12.58
CA THR A 456 3.55 18.68 -13.68
C THR A 456 5.06 18.66 -13.44
N ASN A 457 5.85 18.67 -14.52
CA ASN A 457 7.30 18.92 -14.46
C ASN A 457 7.65 20.41 -14.34
N CYS A 458 6.66 21.30 -14.42
CA CYS A 458 6.83 22.74 -14.20
C CYS A 458 7.28 23.05 -12.76
N PRO A 459 8.38 23.81 -12.56
CA PRO A 459 8.79 24.23 -11.22
C PRO A 459 7.72 25.05 -10.52
N ILE A 460 7.57 24.88 -9.20
CA ILE A 460 6.57 25.60 -8.40
C ILE A 460 6.65 27.13 -8.54
N ALA A 461 7.84 27.69 -8.82
CA ALA A 461 8.03 29.11 -9.07
C ALA A 461 7.34 29.58 -10.38
N GLU A 462 7.47 28.80 -11.45
CA GLU A 462 6.84 29.08 -12.75
C GLU A 462 5.32 28.85 -12.68
N CYS A 463 4.88 27.80 -11.97
CA CYS A 463 3.45 27.60 -11.63
C CYS A 463 2.83 28.82 -10.93
N ILE A 464 3.59 29.54 -10.09
CA ILE A 464 3.15 30.77 -9.40
C ILE A 464 3.10 31.97 -10.34
N ILE A 465 3.96 32.03 -11.37
CA ILE A 465 3.95 33.09 -12.39
C ILE A 465 2.75 32.90 -13.31
N ILE A 466 2.62 31.72 -13.92
CA ILE A 466 1.51 31.35 -14.83
C ILE A 466 0.14 31.56 -14.14
N ALA A 467 0.02 31.21 -12.86
CA ALA A 467 -1.22 31.41 -12.11
C ALA A 467 -1.59 32.88 -11.88
N LYS A 468 -0.61 33.81 -11.84
CA LYS A 468 -0.87 35.26 -11.78
C LYS A 468 -1.25 35.81 -13.15
N GLU A 469 -0.53 35.44 -14.20
CA GLU A 469 -0.81 35.87 -15.57
C GLU A 469 -2.24 35.49 -16.00
N LEU A 470 -2.69 34.28 -15.63
CA LEU A 470 -4.08 33.84 -15.81
C LEU A 470 -5.08 34.75 -15.08
N ARG A 471 -4.76 35.21 -13.86
CA ARG A 471 -5.60 36.14 -13.10
C ARG A 471 -5.63 37.51 -13.77
N ASP A 472 -4.47 38.07 -14.08
CA ASP A 472 -4.34 39.43 -14.62
C ASP A 472 -5.01 39.52 -16.01
N ALA A 473 -4.98 38.44 -16.80
CA ALA A 473 -5.79 38.30 -18.01
C ALA A 473 -7.31 38.29 -17.74
N THR A 474 -7.78 37.55 -16.72
CA THR A 474 -9.22 37.56 -16.37
C THR A 474 -9.67 38.93 -15.84
N ASP A 475 -8.91 39.57 -14.96
CA ASP A 475 -9.24 40.90 -14.43
C ASP A 475 -9.26 41.94 -15.57
N SER A 476 -8.32 41.88 -16.52
CA SER A 476 -8.31 42.72 -17.74
C SER A 476 -9.54 42.49 -18.63
N SER A 477 -9.95 41.23 -18.83
CA SER A 477 -11.13 40.90 -19.66
C SER A 477 -12.45 41.38 -19.04
N ASN A 478 -12.54 41.38 -17.70
CA ASN A 478 -13.69 41.89 -16.96
C ASN A 478 -13.78 43.43 -17.03
N HIS A 479 -12.64 44.13 -16.97
CA HIS A 479 -12.61 45.59 -17.15
C HIS A 479 -13.07 46.01 -18.55
N LEU A 480 -12.67 45.28 -19.60
CA LEU A 480 -13.14 45.54 -20.97
C LEU A 480 -14.65 45.36 -21.11
N SER A 481 -15.22 44.25 -20.61
CA SER A 481 -16.66 43.99 -20.74
C SER A 481 -17.53 44.99 -19.95
N ILE A 482 -17.06 45.46 -18.79
CA ILE A 482 -17.71 46.53 -18.01
C ILE A 482 -17.65 47.89 -18.75
N SER A 483 -16.65 48.13 -19.59
CA SER A 483 -16.54 49.38 -20.38
C SER A 483 -17.41 49.41 -21.66
N THR A 484 -18.23 48.37 -21.89
CA THR A 484 -19.13 48.22 -23.04
C THR A 484 -20.63 48.14 -22.64
N LEU A 485 -20.97 48.62 -21.45
CA LEU A 485 -22.33 48.77 -20.91
C LEU A 485 -22.58 50.22 -20.46
#